data_AF-A0A8J3EZ06-F1
#
_entry.id   AF-A0A8J3EZ06-F1
#
_cell.length_a   1.000
_cell.length_b   1.000
_cell.length_c   1.000
_cell.angle_alpha   90.00
_cell.angle_beta   90.00
_cell.angle_gamma   90.00
#
_symmetry.space_group_name_H-M   'P 1'
#
loop_
_entity.id
_entity.type
_entity.pdbx_description
1 polymer ?
#
loop_
_entity_poly.entity_id
_entity_poly.type
_entity_poly.pdbx_seq_one_letter_code
_entity_poly.pdbx_strand_id
1 'polypeptide(L)' 'MGIEYDPRDNEYTVVIQDHTAGHQFGAEGGKGDQPAHVHARPAANPWTGSIDGAQRHYYFENDE' A
#
# COMPACT_ATOMS: atom_id res chain seq x y z
N MET A 1 12.56 3.05 -9.35
CA MET A 1 11.68 2.20 -10.18
C MET A 1 10.79 3.12 -10.98
N GLY A 2 10.96 3.17 -12.30
CA GLY A 2 10.00 3.84 -13.19
C GLY A 2 9.01 2.80 -13.70
N ILE A 3 7.71 3.07 -13.60
CA ILE A 3 6.69 2.23 -14.23
C ILE A 3 6.25 2.97 -15.50
N GLU A 4 6.42 2.30 -16.64
CA GLU A 4 5.95 2.74 -17.96
C GLU A 4 4.52 2.21 -18.19
N TYR A 5 3.65 2.99 -18.84
CA TYR A 5 2.19 2.77 -18.92
C TYR A 5 1.71 2.61 -20.38
N ASP A 6 0.94 1.57 -20.69
CA ASP A 6 0.23 1.38 -21.97
C ASP A 6 -1.30 1.65 -21.79
N PRO A 7 -1.87 2.66 -22.47
CA PRO A 7 -3.22 3.20 -22.23
C PRO A 7 -4.38 2.46 -22.93
N ARG A 8 -4.19 1.25 -23.45
CA ARG A 8 -5.23 0.58 -24.26
C ARG A 8 -5.97 -0.48 -23.44
N ASP A 9 -7.11 -0.08 -22.89
CA ASP A 9 -8.22 -0.90 -22.38
C ASP A 9 -8.08 -1.55 -20.98
N ASN A 10 -8.19 -0.73 -19.91
CA ASN A 10 -9.21 -0.85 -18.85
C ASN A 10 -8.93 0.14 -17.69
N GLU A 11 -9.95 0.93 -17.34
CA GLU A 11 -9.89 2.22 -16.63
C GLU A 11 -9.61 2.17 -15.10
N TYR A 12 -8.92 1.16 -14.57
CA TYR A 12 -8.54 1.16 -13.14
C TYR A 12 -7.12 0.59 -12.95
N THR A 13 -6.11 1.42 -13.20
CA THR A 13 -4.73 1.09 -12.80
C THR A 13 -4.57 1.22 -11.29
N VAL A 14 -4.11 0.14 -10.66
CA VAL A 14 -3.85 0.06 -9.22
C VAL A 14 -2.33 0.02 -8.98
N VAL A 15 -1.87 0.81 -8.02
CA VAL A 15 -0.49 0.79 -7.51
C VAL A 15 -0.49 0.03 -6.18
N ILE A 16 0.44 -0.91 -6.06
CA ILE A 16 0.73 -1.58 -4.80
C ILE A 16 1.91 -0.85 -4.15
N GLN A 17 1.69 -0.29 -2.96
CA GLN A 17 2.77 0.24 -2.15
C GLN A 17 3.25 -0.85 -1.22
N ASP A 18 4.50 -1.28 -1.43
CA ASP A 18 5.16 -2.29 -0.62
C ASP A 18 5.70 -1.67 0.68
N HIS A 19 5.19 -2.14 1.82
CA HIS A 19 5.73 -1.87 3.15
C HIS A 19 6.04 -3.18 3.88
N THR A 20 6.57 -4.19 3.17
CA THR A 20 6.98 -5.49 3.75
C THR A 20 8.04 -5.36 4.84
N ALA A 21 8.87 -4.32 4.83
CA ALA A 21 9.78 -4.02 5.93
C ALA A 21 9.07 -3.52 7.21
N GLY A 22 7.81 -3.09 7.10
CA GLY A 22 7.08 -2.38 8.14
C GLY A 22 7.59 -0.95 8.35
N HIS A 23 7.07 -0.30 9.38
CA HIS A 23 7.51 1.02 9.82
C HIS A 23 7.87 1.00 11.31
N GLN A 24 9.07 1.49 11.61
CA GLN A 24 9.52 1.77 12.97
C GLN A 24 9.94 3.23 13.05
N PHE A 25 9.21 4.04 13.81
CA PHE A 25 9.43 5.48 13.94
C PHE A 25 10.24 5.85 15.19
N GLY A 26 10.43 4.90 16.12
CA GLY A 26 11.22 5.11 17.34
C GLY A 26 10.57 6.05 18.35
N ALA A 27 9.27 6.33 18.21
CA ALA A 27 8.53 7.12 19.17
C ALA A 27 8.31 6.32 20.48
N GLU A 28 8.14 7.03 21.60
CA GLU A 28 7.85 6.40 22.89
C GLU A 28 6.62 5.48 22.78
N GLY A 29 6.78 4.23 23.23
CA GLY A 29 5.73 3.21 23.16
C GLY A 29 5.43 2.70 21.74
N GLY A 30 6.31 2.93 20.75
CA GLY A 30 6.11 2.46 19.37
C GLY A 30 4.98 3.20 18.64
N LYS A 31 4.66 4.43 19.07
CA LYS A 31 3.55 5.19 18.50
C LYS A 31 3.76 5.44 17.00
N GLY A 32 2.86 4.89 16.20
CA GLY A 32 2.86 5.01 14.74
C GLY A 32 3.55 3.86 14.03
N ASP A 33 4.22 2.96 14.76
CA ASP A 33 4.82 1.77 14.16
C ASP A 33 3.74 0.90 13.51
N GLN A 34 4.06 0.34 12.35
CA GLN A 34 3.15 -0.52 11.61
C GLN A 34 3.88 -1.80 11.22
N PRO A 35 3.28 -2.99 11.42
CA PRO A 35 3.87 -4.23 10.95
C PRO A 35 3.93 -4.26 9.42
N ALA A 36 4.62 -5.26 8.87
CA ALA A 36 4.69 -5.51 7.43
C ALA A 36 3.30 -5.53 6.80
N HIS A 37 3.10 -4.74 5.75
CA HIS A 37 1.82 -4.66 5.06
C HIS A 37 1.99 -4.15 3.62
N VAL A 38 0.91 -4.18 2.86
CA VAL A 38 0.82 -3.50 1.56
C VAL A 38 -0.41 -2.61 1.49
N HIS A 39 -0.36 -1.57 0.65
CA HIS A 39 -1.54 -0.77 0.29
C HIS A 39 -1.88 -0.96 -1.18
N ALA A 40 -3.18 -1.05 -1.49
CA ALA A 40 -3.70 -0.90 -2.84
C ALA A 40 -4.19 0.55 -3.03
N ARG A 41 -3.68 1.22 -4.07
CA ARG A 41 -3.92 2.65 -4.33
C ARG A 41 -4.36 2.87 -5.78
N PRO A 42 -5.24 3.85 -6.06
CA PRO A 42 -5.47 4.24 -7.45
C PRO A 42 -4.21 4.89 -8.01
N ALA A 43 -3.82 4.54 -9.25
CA ALA A 43 -2.63 5.14 -9.89
C ALA A 43 -2.73 6.67 -10.02
N ALA A 44 -3.94 7.22 -10.10
CA ALA A 44 -4.19 8.66 -10.11
C ALA A 44 -3.86 9.36 -8.77
N ASN A 45 -3.83 8.63 -7.66
CA ASN A 45 -3.38 9.13 -6.35
C ASN A 45 -2.65 8.01 -5.59
N PRO A 46 -1.38 7.73 -5.96
CA PRO A 46 -0.67 6.56 -5.46
C PRO A 46 -0.21 6.73 -4.01
N TRP A 47 -0.22 7.94 -3.46
CA TRP A 47 0.34 8.23 -2.12
C TRP A 47 -0.71 8.16 -1.02
N THR A 48 -1.92 8.66 -1.28
CA THR A 48 -2.97 8.79 -0.25
C THR A 48 -4.33 8.28 -0.69
N GLY A 49 -4.51 7.94 -1.97
CA GLY A 49 -5.79 7.55 -2.55
C GLY A 49 -6.32 6.25 -1.98
N SER A 50 -7.64 6.08 -1.99
CA SER A 50 -8.27 4.83 -1.56
C SER A 50 -9.15 4.31 -2.70
N ILE A 51 -9.20 2.99 -2.84
CA ILE A 51 -10.09 2.31 -3.77
C ILE A 51 -11.34 1.95 -2.99
N ASP A 52 -12.52 2.31 -3.51
CA ASP A 52 -13.78 1.98 -2.86
C ASP A 52 -13.93 0.45 -2.70
N GLY A 53 -14.35 0.00 -1.52
CA GLY A 53 -14.43 -1.42 -1.17
C GLY A 53 -13.10 -2.13 -0.86
N ALA A 54 -11.94 -1.50 -1.04
CA ALA A 54 -10.64 -2.07 -0.66
C ALA A 54 -10.26 -1.77 0.79
N GLN A 55 -9.44 -2.64 1.40
CA GLN A 55 -8.87 -2.36 2.72
C GLN A 55 -7.77 -1.31 2.62
N ARG A 56 -7.63 -0.49 3.67
CA ARG A 56 -6.54 0.50 3.74
C ARG A 56 -5.18 -0.15 3.99
N HIS A 57 -5.15 -1.32 4.65
CA HIS A 57 -3.95 -2.09 4.96
C HIS A 57 -4.25 -3.55 4.73
N TYR A 58 -3.40 -4.25 3.99
CA TYR A 58 -3.41 -5.70 3.88
C TYR A 58 -2.19 -6.23 4.63
N TYR A 59 -2.42 -6.82 5.78
CA TYR A 59 -1.39 -7.45 6.60
C TYR A 59 -1.10 -8.86 6.08
N PHE A 60 0.12 -9.34 6.29
CA PHE A 60 0.45 -10.74 6.05
C PHE A 60 -0.18 -11.59 7.16
N GLU A 61 -0.81 -12.69 6.78
CA GLU A 61 -1.25 -13.68 7.76
C GLU A 61 -0.01 -14.33 8.36
N ASN A 62 0.00 -14.46 9.69
CA ASN A 62 0.99 -15.30 10.35
C ASN A 62 0.43 -16.72 10.28
N ASP A 63 0.96 -17.55 9.37
CA ASP A 63 0.75 -18.99 9.43
C ASP A 63 1.53 -19.54 10.65
N GLU A 64 0.89 -19.51 11.83
CA GLU A 64 1.28 -20.33 13.00
C GLU A 64 0.55 -21.67 13.01
#